data_AF-A0A1Q7W255-F1
#
_entry.id   AF-A0A1Q7W255-F1
#
_cell.length_a   1.000
_cell.length_b   1.000
_cell.length_c   1.000
_cell.angle_alpha   90.00
_cell.angle_beta   90.00
_cell.angle_gamma   90.00
#
_symmetry.space_group_name_H-M   'P 1'
#
loop_
_entity.id
_entity.type
_entity.pdbx_description
1 polymer ?
#
loop_
_entity_poly.entity_id
_entity_poly.type
_entity_poly.pdbx_seq_one_letter_code
_entity_poly.pdbx_strand_id
1 'polypeptide(L)'
;MERRLPEDFFAAALRDDVLKGLTADPKWLPPKWVYDARGSELFEEITRLLVFLGGTIGNLLPEERSVFLGRVRAGLRPGEWLLLGTDLVKDPDTLVAAYDDAAGVTAEFNKNVLAVVDRELNGDFDPNDFEHVALWDPRAEWIEMRLRARRELTVRLRELDLVVSFDAGEELRTEISAKFRREGVERELAAAGFALRQWWTDSEGRFGLSLAEAV
;
A
#
# COMPACT_ATOMS: atom_id res chain seq x y z
N MET A 1 1.45 15.03 -26.87
CA MET A 1 2.28 13.85 -27.22
C MET A 1 2.16 13.65 -28.73
N GLU A 2 3.23 13.91 -29.49
CA GLU A 2 3.22 13.78 -30.95
C GLU A 2 3.06 12.32 -31.39
N ARG A 3 2.11 12.07 -32.28
CA ARG A 3 1.77 10.75 -32.80
C ARG A 3 2.90 10.28 -33.72
N ARG A 4 3.73 9.34 -33.28
CA ARG A 4 4.94 8.85 -34.01
C ARG A 4 4.65 7.89 -35.17
N LEU A 5 3.38 7.57 -35.45
CA LEU A 5 2.98 6.61 -36.48
C LEU A 5 1.94 7.23 -37.43
N PRO A 6 1.96 6.85 -38.72
CA PRO A 6 0.89 7.18 -39.67
C PRO A 6 -0.49 6.77 -39.14
N GLU A 7 -1.55 7.51 -39.48
CA GLU A 7 -2.90 7.27 -38.95
C GLU A 7 -3.46 5.88 -39.27
N ASP A 8 -3.02 5.28 -40.37
CA ASP A 8 -3.47 3.99 -40.88
C ASP A 8 -2.53 2.81 -40.55
N PHE A 9 -1.43 3.07 -39.84
CA PHE A 9 -0.36 2.10 -39.62
C PHE A 9 -0.88 0.74 -39.10
N PHE A 10 -1.74 0.76 -38.08
CA PHE A 10 -2.32 -0.47 -37.50
C PHE A 10 -3.27 -1.18 -38.47
N ALA A 11 -4.05 -0.42 -39.25
CA ALA A 11 -4.98 -1.00 -40.22
C ALA A 11 -4.23 -1.63 -41.41
N ALA A 12 -3.15 -1.01 -41.87
CA ALA A 12 -2.27 -1.57 -42.91
C ALA A 12 -1.58 -2.84 -42.41
N ALA A 13 -1.02 -2.82 -41.20
CA ALA A 13 -0.37 -3.97 -40.59
C ALA A 13 -1.35 -5.16 -40.40
N LEU A 14 -2.58 -4.89 -39.93
CA LEU A 14 -3.59 -5.94 -39.76
C LEU A 14 -3.94 -6.61 -41.10
N ARG A 15 -4.13 -5.83 -42.17
CA ARG A 15 -4.45 -6.38 -43.50
C ARG A 15 -3.36 -7.29 -44.03
N ASP A 16 -2.11 -6.86 -43.92
CA ASP A 16 -0.95 -7.65 -44.37
C ASP A 16 -0.81 -8.95 -43.56
N ASP A 17 -0.93 -8.87 -42.23
CA ASP A 17 -0.89 -10.03 -41.35
C ASP A 17 -2.04 -11.03 -41.63
N VAL A 18 -3.26 -10.54 -41.84
CA VAL A 18 -4.43 -11.37 -42.18
C VAL A 18 -4.25 -12.05 -43.53
N LEU A 19 -3.78 -11.33 -44.55
CA LEU A 19 -3.57 -11.91 -45.87
C LEU A 19 -2.51 -13.02 -45.83
N LYS A 20 -1.35 -12.76 -45.23
CA LYS A 20 -0.27 -13.75 -45.09
C LYS A 20 -0.69 -14.94 -44.23
N GLY A 21 -1.33 -14.68 -43.10
CA GLY A 21 -1.67 -15.69 -42.11
C GLY A 21 -2.81 -16.62 -42.53
N LEU A 22 -3.89 -16.09 -43.13
CA LEU A 22 -5.04 -16.90 -43.52
C LEU A 22 -4.86 -17.65 -44.84
N THR A 23 -3.85 -17.28 -45.66
CA THR A 23 -3.48 -17.99 -46.89
C THR A 23 -2.38 -19.04 -46.68
N ALA A 24 -1.75 -19.09 -45.51
CA ALA A 24 -0.75 -20.10 -45.15
C ALA A 24 -1.36 -21.48 -44.83
N ASP A 25 -0.51 -22.50 -44.81
CA ASP A 25 -0.82 -23.84 -44.31
C ASP A 25 0.31 -24.34 -43.38
N PRO A 26 0.07 -24.47 -42.06
CA PRO A 26 -1.19 -24.18 -41.37
C PRO A 26 -1.51 -22.67 -41.33
N LYS A 27 -2.79 -22.33 -41.16
CA LYS A 27 -3.25 -20.94 -40.99
C LYS A 27 -2.81 -20.40 -39.63
N TRP A 28 -2.46 -19.12 -39.58
CA TRP A 28 -2.01 -18.44 -38.36
C TRP A 28 -2.43 -16.97 -38.35
N LEU A 29 -2.43 -16.34 -37.17
CA LEU A 29 -2.52 -14.89 -36.99
C LEU A 29 -1.58 -14.46 -35.86
N PRO A 30 -0.91 -13.30 -35.95
CA PRO A 30 -0.09 -12.80 -34.85
C PRO A 30 -0.89 -12.56 -33.56
N PRO A 31 -0.38 -12.95 -32.39
CA PRO A 31 -1.10 -12.81 -31.12
C PRO A 31 -1.30 -11.35 -30.69
N LYS A 32 -0.54 -10.39 -31.23
CA LYS A 32 -0.74 -8.95 -30.96
C LYS A 32 -2.17 -8.48 -31.29
N TRP A 33 -2.88 -9.18 -32.18
CA TRP A 33 -4.27 -8.88 -32.54
C TRP A 33 -5.30 -9.47 -31.56
N VAL A 34 -4.87 -10.29 -30.61
CA VAL A 34 -5.72 -10.78 -29.52
C VAL A 34 -5.95 -9.67 -28.48
N TYR A 35 -5.04 -8.72 -28.34
CA TYR A 35 -5.05 -7.71 -27.27
C TYR A 35 -5.67 -6.38 -27.70
N ASP A 36 -6.83 -6.41 -28.33
CA ASP A 36 -7.66 -5.21 -28.44
C ASP A 36 -8.29 -4.85 -27.08
N ALA A 37 -9.19 -3.87 -27.02
CA ALA A 37 -9.84 -3.50 -25.77
C ALA A 37 -10.54 -4.71 -25.11
N ARG A 38 -11.28 -5.50 -25.90
CA ARG A 38 -12.02 -6.65 -25.38
C ARG A 38 -11.10 -7.79 -24.98
N GLY A 39 -10.10 -8.11 -25.79
CA GLY A 39 -9.18 -9.19 -25.48
C GLY A 39 -8.26 -8.86 -24.31
N SER A 40 -7.98 -7.58 -24.06
CA SER A 40 -7.30 -7.14 -22.84
C SER A 40 -8.16 -7.35 -21.60
N GLU A 41 -9.45 -6.99 -21.62
CA GLU A 41 -10.40 -7.30 -20.54
C GLU A 41 -10.46 -8.81 -20.25
N LEU A 42 -10.56 -9.62 -21.29
CA LEU A 42 -10.58 -11.08 -21.16
C LEU A 42 -9.28 -11.63 -20.58
N PHE A 43 -8.13 -11.08 -20.99
CA PHE A 43 -6.83 -11.46 -20.44
C PHE A 43 -6.73 -11.10 -18.96
N GLU A 44 -7.19 -9.91 -18.56
CA GLU A 44 -7.28 -9.53 -17.15
C GLU A 44 -8.16 -10.51 -16.37
N GLU A 45 -9.32 -10.89 -16.89
CA GLU A 45 -10.18 -11.90 -16.26
C GLU A 45 -9.50 -13.27 -16.11
N ILE A 46 -8.58 -13.63 -17.02
CA ILE A 46 -7.81 -14.87 -16.96
C ILE A 46 -6.70 -14.77 -15.90
N THR A 47 -6.07 -13.60 -15.70
CA THR A 47 -4.84 -13.46 -14.92
C THR A 47 -4.95 -12.51 -13.73
N ARG A 48 -6.06 -12.51 -13.00
CA ARG A 48 -6.24 -11.55 -11.88
C ARG A 48 -5.25 -11.80 -10.74
N LEU A 49 -4.39 -10.80 -10.52
CA LEU A 49 -3.45 -10.69 -9.43
C LEU A 49 -3.64 -9.31 -8.77
N LEU A 50 -4.15 -9.30 -7.54
CA LEU A 50 -4.17 -8.08 -6.73
C LEU A 50 -2.82 -7.94 -6.04
N VAL A 51 -2.25 -6.73 -6.09
CA VAL A 51 -0.92 -6.45 -5.54
C VAL A 51 -1.05 -5.34 -4.50
N PHE A 52 -0.56 -5.59 -3.28
CA PHE A 52 -0.53 -4.62 -2.20
C PHE A 52 0.84 -4.65 -1.50
N LEU A 53 1.66 -3.63 -1.76
CA LEU A 53 3.10 -3.61 -1.43
C LEU A 53 3.45 -2.57 -0.38
N GLY A 54 4.75 -2.44 -0.08
CA GLY A 54 5.29 -1.35 0.74
C GLY A 54 5.15 -1.53 2.26
N GLY A 55 4.51 -2.62 2.71
CA GLY A 55 4.21 -2.80 4.14
C GLY A 55 3.05 -1.94 4.63
N THR A 56 2.35 -1.23 3.73
CA THR A 56 1.20 -0.34 4.02
C THR A 56 0.08 -1.03 4.78
N ILE A 57 -0.07 -2.35 4.62
CA ILE A 57 -1.03 -3.13 5.41
C ILE A 57 -0.77 -3.04 6.92
N GLY A 58 0.47 -2.76 7.33
CA GLY A 58 0.86 -2.54 8.71
C GLY A 58 0.31 -1.26 9.32
N ASN A 59 -0.21 -0.33 8.50
CA ASN A 59 -0.82 0.92 8.98
C ASN A 59 -2.25 0.74 9.48
N LEU A 60 -2.81 -0.47 9.33
CA LEU A 60 -4.13 -0.84 9.81
C LEU A 60 -4.01 -1.56 11.15
N LEU A 61 -4.90 -1.24 12.09
CA LEU A 61 -5.05 -2.02 13.31
C LEU A 61 -5.47 -3.46 12.98
N PRO A 62 -5.25 -4.45 13.87
CA PRO A 62 -5.56 -5.85 13.59
C PRO A 62 -7.01 -6.09 13.12
N GLU A 63 -7.99 -5.42 13.72
CA GLU A 63 -9.40 -5.53 13.33
C GLU A 63 -9.66 -4.92 11.93
N GLU A 64 -9.11 -3.73 11.67
CA GLU A 64 -9.23 -3.04 10.39
C GLU A 64 -8.57 -3.84 9.26
N ARG A 65 -7.40 -4.43 9.54
CA ARG A 65 -6.66 -5.27 8.62
C ARG A 65 -7.42 -6.55 8.29
N SER A 66 -8.06 -7.17 9.28
CA SER A 66 -8.94 -8.33 9.07
C SER A 66 -10.11 -7.98 8.15
N VAL A 67 -10.79 -6.85 8.40
CA VAL A 67 -11.87 -6.34 7.53
C VAL A 67 -11.36 -6.06 6.12
N PHE A 68 -10.19 -5.42 5.99
CA PHE A 68 -9.57 -5.13 4.71
C PHE A 68 -9.28 -6.40 3.92
N LEU A 69 -8.58 -7.37 4.51
CA LEU A 69 -8.27 -8.65 3.87
C LEU A 69 -9.55 -9.42 3.47
N GLY A 70 -10.59 -9.39 4.31
CA GLY A 70 -11.89 -9.96 3.97
C GLY A 70 -12.56 -9.30 2.76
N ARG A 71 -12.45 -7.96 2.63
CA ARG A 71 -12.94 -7.23 1.45
C ARG A 71 -12.13 -7.56 0.20
N VAL A 72 -10.80 -7.67 0.32
CA VAL A 72 -9.93 -8.11 -0.77
C VAL A 72 -10.33 -9.51 -1.23
N ARG A 73 -10.55 -10.45 -0.29
CA ARG A 73 -11.02 -11.80 -0.60
C ARG A 73 -12.34 -11.79 -1.36
N ALA A 74 -13.32 -10.98 -0.91
CA ALA A 74 -14.63 -10.91 -1.53
C ALA A 74 -14.59 -10.36 -2.98
N GLY A 75 -13.58 -9.58 -3.33
CA GLY A 75 -13.35 -9.08 -4.69
C GLY A 75 -12.74 -10.10 -5.65
N LEU A 76 -12.22 -11.23 -5.14
CA LEU A 76 -11.51 -12.25 -5.92
C LEU A 76 -12.34 -13.53 -6.07
N ARG A 77 -12.26 -14.15 -7.25
CA ARG A 77 -12.79 -15.51 -7.49
C ARG A 77 -11.81 -16.55 -6.90
N PRO A 78 -12.28 -17.74 -6.50
CA PRO A 78 -11.38 -18.83 -6.14
C PRO A 78 -10.35 -19.12 -7.24
N GLY A 79 -9.09 -19.28 -6.85
CA GLY A 79 -7.96 -19.47 -7.77
C GLY A 79 -7.27 -18.19 -8.25
N GLU A 80 -7.78 -17.02 -7.87
CA GLU A 80 -7.12 -15.73 -8.12
C GLU A 80 -6.20 -15.33 -6.97
N TRP A 81 -5.32 -14.37 -7.23
CA TRP A 81 -4.11 -14.20 -6.43
C TRP A 81 -4.03 -12.85 -5.74
N LEU A 82 -3.44 -12.88 -4.53
CA LEU A 82 -2.98 -11.72 -3.79
C LEU A 82 -1.46 -11.80 -3.64
N LEU A 83 -0.75 -10.75 -4.07
CA LEU A 83 0.65 -10.51 -3.73
C LEU A 83 0.72 -9.42 -2.66
N LEU A 84 1.12 -9.81 -1.44
CA LEU A 84 1.13 -8.95 -0.27
C LEU A 84 2.56 -8.74 0.24
N GLY A 85 2.97 -7.47 0.37
CA GLY A 85 4.22 -7.08 1.02
C GLY A 85 4.02 -6.73 2.49
N THR A 86 4.83 -7.33 3.35
CA THR A 86 4.80 -7.14 4.81
C THR A 86 6.21 -6.87 5.33
N ASP A 87 6.39 -5.77 6.05
CA ASP A 87 7.67 -5.49 6.72
C ASP A 87 7.80 -6.36 7.97
N LEU A 88 8.96 -6.99 8.20
CA LEU A 88 9.11 -8.02 9.22
C LEU A 88 9.64 -7.46 10.54
N VAL A 89 9.33 -8.15 11.65
CA VAL A 89 9.95 -7.84 12.94
C VAL A 89 11.46 -8.04 12.82
N LYS A 90 12.23 -7.04 13.26
CA LYS A 90 13.68 -7.02 13.23
C LYS A 90 14.20 -6.20 14.41
N ASP A 91 15.51 -5.96 14.43
CA ASP A 91 16.17 -5.15 15.45
C ASP A 91 15.44 -3.81 15.69
N PRO A 92 15.03 -3.50 16.94
CA PRO A 92 14.30 -2.28 17.27
C PRO A 92 15.03 -0.99 16.92
N ASP A 93 16.37 -0.94 17.06
CA ASP A 93 17.13 0.27 16.74
C ASP A 93 17.09 0.55 15.24
N THR A 94 17.19 -0.50 14.42
CA THR A 94 16.98 -0.42 12.97
C THR A 94 15.57 0.04 12.61
N LEU A 95 14.55 -0.45 13.34
CA LEU A 95 13.17 -0.04 13.13
C LEU A 95 12.96 1.43 13.50
N VAL A 96 13.41 1.88 14.66
CA VAL A 96 13.25 3.29 15.08
C VAL A 96 14.03 4.22 14.14
N ALA A 97 15.27 3.89 13.78
CA ALA A 97 16.08 4.70 12.88
C ALA A 97 15.47 4.85 11.47
N ALA A 98 14.67 3.89 11.01
CA ALA A 98 13.95 3.99 9.75
C ALA A 98 12.78 4.99 9.77
N TYR A 99 12.31 5.35 10.97
CA TYR A 99 11.21 6.29 11.19
C TYR A 99 11.66 7.58 11.89
N ASP A 100 12.94 7.71 12.23
CA ASP A 100 13.55 8.91 12.82
C ASP A 100 14.88 9.18 12.10
N ASP A 101 14.78 9.52 10.81
CA ASP A 101 15.96 9.76 9.99
C ASP A 101 16.68 11.07 10.38
N ALA A 102 18.02 11.04 10.33
CA ALA A 102 18.85 12.18 10.70
C ALA A 102 18.67 13.42 9.80
N ALA A 103 18.06 13.27 8.63
CA ALA A 103 17.75 14.39 7.75
C ALA A 103 16.46 15.11 8.14
N GLY A 104 15.67 14.56 9.07
CA GLY A 104 14.42 15.13 9.58
C GLY A 104 13.24 14.98 8.63
N VAL A 105 13.35 14.19 7.55
CA VAL A 105 12.32 14.07 6.52
C VAL A 105 11.07 13.38 7.08
N THR A 106 11.25 12.35 7.90
CA THR A 106 10.13 11.63 8.54
C THR A 106 9.42 12.51 9.57
N ALA A 107 10.16 13.38 10.27
CA ALA A 107 9.56 14.36 11.18
C ALA A 107 8.70 15.39 10.43
N GLU A 108 9.18 15.91 9.30
CA GLU A 108 8.39 16.81 8.43
C GLU A 108 7.17 16.11 7.85
N PHE A 109 7.33 14.87 7.37
CA PHE A 109 6.23 14.04 6.87
C PHE A 109 5.17 13.82 7.95
N ASN A 110 5.58 13.49 9.18
CA ASN A 110 4.66 13.27 10.29
C ASN A 110 3.83 14.53 10.60
N LYS A 111 4.52 15.67 10.70
CA LYS A 111 3.91 16.96 11.03
C LYS A 111 2.97 17.47 9.94
N ASN A 112 3.13 17.02 8.70
CA ASN A 112 2.26 17.42 7.60
C ASN A 112 0.77 17.08 7.85
N VAL A 113 0.46 16.09 8.69
CA VAL A 113 -0.94 15.81 9.08
C VAL A 113 -1.61 17.03 9.73
N LEU A 114 -0.85 17.84 10.47
CA LEU A 114 -1.36 19.07 11.08
C LEU A 114 -1.75 20.09 10.01
N ALA A 115 -0.89 20.27 9.00
CA ALA A 115 -1.16 21.17 7.88
C ALA A 115 -2.36 20.70 7.03
N VAL A 116 -2.58 19.38 6.92
CA VAL A 116 -3.78 18.83 6.30
C VAL A 116 -5.02 19.19 7.13
N VAL A 117 -5.00 18.95 8.44
CA VAL A 117 -6.11 19.29 9.33
C VAL A 117 -6.42 20.79 9.28
N ASP A 118 -5.40 21.65 9.32
CA ASP A 118 -5.59 23.09 9.25
C ASP A 118 -6.27 23.53 7.96
N ARG A 119 -5.83 22.98 6.82
CA ARG A 119 -6.38 23.28 5.50
C ARG A 119 -7.82 22.78 5.34
N GLU A 120 -8.11 21.56 5.77
CA GLU A 120 -9.43 20.95 5.54
C GLU A 120 -10.48 21.37 6.59
N LEU A 121 -10.07 21.70 7.82
CA LEU A 121 -10.96 21.96 8.95
C LEU A 121 -10.82 23.37 9.56
N ASN A 122 -10.10 24.26 8.87
CA ASN A 122 -9.84 25.63 9.31
C ASN A 122 -9.23 25.68 10.72
N GLY A 123 -8.18 24.86 10.88
CA GLY A 123 -7.38 24.72 12.10
C GLY A 123 -6.33 25.82 12.27
N ASP A 124 -5.65 25.81 13.41
CA ASP A 124 -4.52 26.71 13.70
C ASP A 124 -3.35 26.02 14.42
N PHE A 125 -3.03 24.79 14.03
CA PHE A 125 -1.81 24.11 14.48
C PHE A 125 -0.54 24.87 14.03
N ASP A 126 0.47 24.97 14.90
CA ASP A 126 1.84 25.31 14.50
C ASP A 126 2.71 24.04 14.57
N PRO A 127 3.18 23.50 13.43
CA PRO A 127 4.08 22.34 13.41
C PRO A 127 5.36 22.49 14.25
N ASN A 128 5.80 23.71 14.55
CA ASN A 128 6.99 23.95 15.38
C ASN A 128 6.74 23.73 16.88
N ASP A 129 5.46 23.75 17.30
CA ASP A 129 5.06 23.45 18.68
C ASP A 129 5.07 21.95 18.99
N PHE A 130 5.28 21.10 17.98
CA PHE A 130 5.32 19.65 18.14
C PHE A 130 6.71 19.08 17.87
N GLU A 131 7.14 18.14 18.70
CA GLU A 131 8.30 17.28 18.47
C GLU A 131 7.83 15.96 17.84
N HIS A 132 8.54 15.49 16.82
CA HIS A 132 8.30 14.15 16.26
C HIS A 132 8.91 13.10 17.19
N VAL A 133 8.17 12.02 17.43
CA VAL A 133 8.62 10.89 18.25
C VAL A 133 8.30 9.60 17.51
N ALA A 134 9.31 8.76 17.30
CA ALA A 134 9.16 7.38 16.81
C ALA A 134 9.45 6.40 17.95
N LEU A 135 8.54 5.45 18.17
CA LEU A 135 8.63 4.47 19.26
C LEU A 135 8.37 3.06 18.75
N TRP A 136 9.15 2.10 19.20
CA TRP A 136 8.83 0.68 19.03
C TRP A 136 8.01 0.17 20.22
N ASP A 137 6.84 -0.38 19.95
CA ASP A 137 6.05 -1.11 20.95
C ASP A 137 6.35 -2.63 20.84
N PRO A 138 7.11 -3.22 21.78
CA PRO A 138 7.46 -4.63 21.72
C PRO A 138 6.30 -5.58 22.04
N ARG A 139 5.20 -5.09 22.61
CA ARG A 139 4.01 -5.90 22.92
C ARG A 139 3.09 -5.98 21.72
N ALA A 140 2.89 -4.86 21.03
CA ALA A 140 2.07 -4.78 19.83
C ALA A 140 2.84 -5.15 18.55
N GLU A 141 4.17 -5.14 18.59
CA GLU A 141 5.08 -5.32 17.45
C GLU A 141 4.86 -4.29 16.32
N TRP A 142 4.73 -3.02 16.68
CA TRP A 142 4.66 -1.93 15.71
C TRP A 142 5.53 -0.73 16.07
N ILE A 143 5.88 0.05 15.05
CA ILE A 143 6.33 1.42 15.24
C ILE A 143 5.10 2.31 15.44
N GLU A 144 5.16 3.23 16.38
CA GLU A 144 4.23 4.36 16.46
C GLU A 144 4.97 5.65 16.13
N MET A 145 4.36 6.46 15.26
CA MET A 145 4.75 7.85 15.09
C MET A 145 3.80 8.72 15.90
N ARG A 146 4.39 9.68 16.61
CA ARG A 146 3.67 10.59 17.48
C ARG A 146 4.17 12.02 17.31
N LEU A 147 3.33 12.96 17.72
CA LEU A 147 3.64 14.38 17.84
C LEU A 147 3.48 14.79 19.30
N ARG A 148 4.58 15.18 19.94
CA ARG A 148 4.61 15.60 21.34
C ARG A 148 4.55 17.12 21.44
N ALA A 149 3.59 17.65 22.17
CA ALA A 149 3.48 19.08 22.43
C ALA A 149 4.67 19.57 23.26
N ARG A 150 5.38 20.61 22.79
CA ARG A 150 6.56 21.18 23.46
C ARG A 150 6.20 22.06 24.66
N ARG A 151 4.95 22.50 24.73
CA ARG A 151 4.38 23.40 25.74
C ARG A 151 2.88 23.17 25.82
N GLU A 152 2.21 23.86 26.74
CA GLU A 152 0.75 23.92 26.74
C GLU A 152 0.25 24.63 25.47
N LEU A 153 -0.72 24.00 24.78
CA LEU A 153 -1.29 24.48 23.52
C LEU A 153 -2.81 24.49 23.59
N THR A 154 -3.42 25.43 22.87
CA THR A 154 -4.84 25.40 22.53
C THR A 154 -4.97 25.53 21.03
N VAL A 155 -5.64 24.57 20.40
CA VAL A 155 -5.88 24.54 18.96
C VAL A 155 -7.37 24.60 18.69
N ARG A 156 -7.77 25.37 17.68
CA ARG A 156 -9.17 25.58 17.30
C ARG A 156 -9.42 25.04 15.90
N LEU A 157 -10.35 24.09 15.78
CA LEU A 157 -10.84 23.57 14.51
C LEU A 157 -12.21 24.18 14.22
N ARG A 158 -12.24 25.26 13.44
CA ARG A 158 -13.42 26.13 13.31
C ARG A 158 -14.58 25.46 12.58
N GLU A 159 -14.30 24.62 11.58
CA GLU A 159 -15.35 23.86 10.86
C GLU A 159 -16.10 22.87 11.76
N LEU A 160 -15.48 22.48 12.88
CA LEU A 160 -16.06 21.53 13.85
C LEU A 160 -16.59 22.20 15.11
N ASP A 161 -16.45 23.52 15.26
CA ASP A 161 -16.66 24.24 16.53
C ASP A 161 -15.95 23.56 17.71
N LEU A 162 -14.72 23.09 17.47
CA LEU A 162 -13.95 22.30 18.43
C LEU A 162 -12.72 23.06 18.89
N VAL A 163 -12.51 23.08 20.21
CA VAL A 163 -11.28 23.58 20.85
C VAL A 163 -10.62 22.42 21.58
N VAL A 164 -9.36 22.16 21.26
CA VAL A 164 -8.56 21.07 21.84
C VAL A 164 -7.40 21.69 22.61
N SER A 165 -7.22 21.27 23.86
CA SER A 165 -6.05 21.62 24.67
C SER A 165 -5.04 20.48 24.65
N PHE A 166 -3.75 20.82 24.65
CA PHE A 166 -2.66 19.88 24.90
C PHE A 166 -1.86 20.35 26.11
N ASP A 167 -1.60 19.43 27.04
CA ASP A 167 -0.63 19.65 28.11
C ASP A 167 0.80 19.64 27.55
N ALA A 168 1.74 20.30 28.24
CA ALA A 168 3.14 20.21 27.89
C ALA A 168 3.64 18.75 28.00
N GLY A 169 4.17 18.21 26.91
CA GLY A 169 4.61 16.82 26.81
C GLY A 169 3.50 15.84 26.40
N GLU A 170 2.26 16.29 26.20
CA GLU A 170 1.17 15.42 25.70
C GLU A 170 1.46 14.94 24.28
N GLU A 171 1.11 13.70 23.98
CA GLU A 171 1.43 13.04 22.70
C GLU A 171 0.17 12.70 21.90
N LEU A 172 0.15 13.12 20.64
CA LEU A 172 -0.81 12.71 19.63
C LEU A 172 -0.21 11.59 18.77
N ARG A 173 -0.81 10.40 18.75
CA ARG A 173 -0.42 9.34 17.81
C ARG A 173 -0.97 9.64 16.42
N THR A 174 -0.09 9.60 15.43
CA THR A 174 -0.41 9.94 14.03
C THR A 174 -0.38 8.72 13.11
N GLU A 175 0.46 7.72 13.42
CA GLU A 175 0.58 6.50 12.64
C GLU A 175 0.95 5.31 13.51
N ILE A 176 0.51 4.14 13.10
CA ILE A 176 1.12 2.87 13.48
C ILE A 176 1.72 2.23 12.23
N SER A 177 2.78 1.45 12.39
CA SER A 177 3.33 0.62 11.33
C SER A 177 3.71 -0.74 11.89
N ALA A 178 2.78 -1.68 11.81
CA ALA A 178 2.95 -3.05 12.28
C ALA A 178 4.05 -3.77 11.52
N LYS A 179 4.83 -4.54 12.28
CA LYS A 179 5.87 -5.43 11.77
C LYS A 179 5.40 -6.85 12.00
N PHE A 180 5.69 -7.70 11.03
CA PHE A 180 5.04 -9.00 10.93
C PHE A 180 6.02 -10.14 11.18
N ARG A 181 5.47 -11.25 11.64
CA ARG A 181 6.10 -12.57 11.64
C ARG A 181 5.42 -13.41 10.59
N ARG A 182 6.16 -14.25 9.88
CA ARG A 182 5.63 -15.10 8.80
C ARG A 182 4.38 -15.88 9.24
N GLU A 183 4.44 -16.51 10.41
CA GLU A 183 3.34 -17.31 10.95
C GLU A 183 2.10 -16.45 11.26
N GLY A 184 2.31 -15.18 11.64
CA GLY A 184 1.23 -14.21 11.83
C GLY A 184 0.55 -13.86 10.51
N VAL A 185 1.33 -13.56 9.47
CA VAL A 185 0.81 -13.28 8.12
C VAL A 185 0.03 -14.47 7.58
N GLU A 186 0.56 -15.68 7.71
CA GLU A 186 -0.12 -16.91 7.26
C GLU A 186 -1.46 -17.11 7.97
N ARG A 187 -1.54 -16.87 9.29
CA ARG A 187 -2.80 -16.96 10.04
C ARG A 187 -3.82 -15.91 9.61
N GLU A 188 -3.39 -14.66 9.43
CA GLU A 188 -4.30 -13.59 9.01
C GLU A 188 -4.84 -13.83 7.59
N LEU A 189 -3.98 -14.27 6.66
CA LEU A 189 -4.39 -14.68 5.32
C LEU A 189 -5.40 -15.84 5.37
N ALA A 190 -5.11 -16.89 6.14
CA ALA A 190 -6.01 -18.04 6.28
C ALA A 190 -7.37 -17.65 6.87
N ALA A 191 -7.38 -16.79 7.89
CA ALA A 191 -8.61 -16.27 8.50
C ALA A 191 -9.46 -15.45 7.51
N ALA A 192 -8.81 -14.78 6.55
CA ALA A 192 -9.47 -14.03 5.49
C ALA A 192 -9.86 -14.86 4.26
N GLY A 193 -9.63 -16.18 4.25
CA GLY A 193 -9.96 -17.06 3.12
C GLY A 193 -8.89 -17.11 2.02
N PHE A 194 -7.63 -16.91 2.39
CA PHE A 194 -6.48 -17.08 1.50
C PHE A 194 -5.59 -18.25 1.92
N ALA A 195 -5.10 -19.03 0.97
CA ALA A 195 -4.05 -20.01 1.19
C ALA A 195 -2.69 -19.44 0.76
N LEU A 196 -1.74 -19.33 1.69
CA LEU A 196 -0.36 -18.94 1.36
C LEU A 196 0.28 -20.04 0.50
N ARG A 197 0.71 -19.69 -0.72
CA ARG A 197 1.34 -20.64 -1.66
C ARG A 197 2.84 -20.46 -1.76
N GLN A 198 3.29 -19.21 -1.78
CA GLN A 198 4.71 -18.88 -1.87
C GLN A 198 5.03 -17.73 -0.92
N TRP A 199 6.25 -17.78 -0.39
CA TRP A 199 6.82 -16.78 0.48
C TRP A 199 8.24 -16.49 0.03
N TRP A 200 8.54 -15.22 -0.16
CA TRP A 200 9.91 -14.74 -0.37
C TRP A 200 10.29 -13.74 0.69
N THR A 201 11.58 -13.64 0.92
CA THR A 201 12.16 -12.56 1.72
C THR A 201 13.51 -12.19 1.14
N ASP A 202 13.98 -10.99 1.45
CA ASP A 202 15.34 -10.56 1.09
C ASP A 202 16.40 -11.38 1.85
N SER A 203 17.67 -11.25 1.45
CA SER A 203 18.77 -12.02 2.03
C SER A 203 18.95 -11.84 3.53
N GLU A 204 18.41 -10.76 4.10
CA GLU A 204 18.52 -10.44 5.51
C GLU A 204 17.21 -10.69 6.29
N GLY A 205 16.16 -11.20 5.64
CA GLY A 205 14.92 -11.53 6.31
C GLY A 205 14.16 -10.29 6.83
N ARG A 206 14.32 -9.14 6.18
CA ARG A 206 13.77 -7.86 6.65
C ARG A 206 12.37 -7.57 6.14
N PHE A 207 12.04 -8.06 4.95
CA PHE A 207 10.77 -7.82 4.27
C PHE A 207 10.25 -9.13 3.67
N GLY A 208 8.97 -9.41 3.87
CA GLY A 208 8.29 -10.60 3.37
C GLY A 208 7.35 -10.29 2.22
N LEU A 209 7.35 -11.15 1.20
CA LEU A 209 6.40 -11.11 0.09
C LEU A 209 5.62 -12.43 0.05
N SER A 210 4.31 -12.34 0.24
CA SER A 210 3.37 -13.46 0.23
C SER A 210 2.63 -13.52 -1.09
N LEU A 211 2.69 -14.66 -1.80
CA LEU A 211 1.72 -14.97 -2.85
C LEU A 211 0.68 -15.93 -2.27
N ALA A 212 -0.55 -15.43 -2.17
CA ALA A 212 -1.67 -16.15 -1.58
C ALA A 212 -2.79 -16.34 -2.62
N GLU A 213 -3.39 -17.53 -2.61
CA GLU A 213 -4.50 -17.89 -3.48
C GLU A 213 -5.81 -17.70 -2.73
N ALA A 214 -6.81 -17.09 -3.37
CA ALA A 214 -8.17 -17.02 -2.84
C ALA A 214 -8.80 -18.42 -2.83
N VAL A 215 -9.20 -18.92 -1.65
CA VAL A 215 -9.83 -20.24 -1.45
C VAL A 215 -11.26 -20.14 -0.93
#